data_AF-A0A1A6GUT3-F1
#
_entry.id   AF-A0A1A6GUT3-F1
#
_cell.length_a   1.000
_cell.length_b   1.000
_cell.length_c   1.000
_cell.angle_alpha   90.00
_cell.angle_beta   90.00
_cell.angle_gamma   90.00
#
_symmetry.space_group_name_H-M   'P 1'
#
loop_
_entity.id
_entity.type
_entity.pdbx_description
1 polymer ?
#
loop_
_entity_poly.entity_id
_entity_poly.type
_entity_poly.pdbx_seq_one_letter_code
_entity_poly.pdbx_strand_id
1 'polypeptide(L)'
;MNCRCENNYFRADKDPPSMACTRPPSAPRNVISNINETSVILDWSWPLDTGGRKDITFNIICKKCAWNIRQCEPCSPNVRFLPQQLGLTNTTVTVTDLLAHTNYTFEIDAINGVSELSSPPRQFAAVSITTNQA
;
A
#
# COMPACT_ATOMS: atom_id res chain seq x y z
N MET A 1 -4.15 -31.39 17.87
CA MET A 1 -2.94 -31.64 17.05
C MET A 1 -2.72 -30.40 16.21
N ASN A 2 -1.58 -29.72 16.34
CA ASN A 2 -1.24 -28.50 15.59
C ASN A 2 -0.21 -28.88 14.51
N CYS A 3 -0.53 -28.64 13.25
CA CYS A 3 0.39 -28.86 12.14
C CYS A 3 1.33 -27.66 12.00
N ARG A 4 2.64 -27.91 11.88
CA ARG A 4 3.61 -26.85 11.59
C ARG A 4 3.33 -26.27 10.20
N CYS A 5 3.50 -24.96 10.06
CA CYS A 5 3.39 -24.30 8.76
C CYS A 5 4.60 -24.62 7.89
N GLU A 6 4.36 -24.68 6.58
CA GLU A 6 5.42 -24.72 5.58
C GLU A 6 6.16 -23.39 5.50
N ASN A 7 7.33 -23.38 4.85
CA ASN A 7 8.12 -22.16 4.67
C ASN A 7 7.32 -21.07 3.95
N ASN A 8 7.40 -19.84 4.46
CA ASN A 8 6.64 -18.65 4.00
C ASN A 8 5.12 -18.72 4.21
N TYR A 9 4.63 -19.69 4.99
CA TYR A 9 3.27 -19.74 5.48
C TYR A 9 3.24 -19.58 7.00
N PHE A 10 2.21 -18.91 7.48
CA PHE A 10 2.14 -18.45 8.87
C PHE A 10 0.70 -18.53 9.39
N ARG A 11 0.58 -18.48 10.71
CA ARG A 11 -0.67 -18.20 11.43
C ARG A 11 -0.44 -16.98 12.30
N ALA A 12 -1.42 -16.08 12.33
CA ALA A 12 -1.45 -14.98 13.27
C ALA A 12 -1.79 -15.51 14.67
N ASP A 13 -1.41 -14.76 15.71
CA ASP A 13 -1.66 -15.17 17.11
C ASP A 13 -3.14 -15.40 17.44
N LYS A 14 -4.04 -14.74 16.70
CA LYS A 14 -5.49 -14.84 16.86
C LYS A 14 -6.13 -15.98 16.06
N ASP A 15 -5.36 -16.72 15.27
CA ASP A 15 -5.89 -17.82 14.46
C ASP A 15 -6.15 -19.07 15.30
N PRO A 16 -7.27 -19.79 15.05
CA PRO A 16 -7.47 -21.08 15.69
C PRO A 16 -6.42 -22.10 15.16
N PRO A 17 -5.94 -23.03 16.00
CA PRO A 17 -4.94 -24.04 15.59
C PRO A 17 -5.37 -24.92 14.42
N SER A 18 -6.69 -25.03 14.16
CA SER A 18 -7.26 -25.78 13.05
C SER A 18 -7.25 -25.01 11.72
N MET A 19 -6.97 -23.70 11.73
CA MET A 19 -6.90 -22.91 10.50
C MET A 19 -5.71 -23.33 9.65
N ALA A 20 -5.86 -23.32 8.32
CA ALA A 20 -4.75 -23.50 7.42
C ALA A 20 -3.73 -22.35 7.58
N CYS A 21 -2.45 -22.64 7.37
CA CYS A 21 -1.45 -21.58 7.30
C CYS A 21 -1.66 -20.76 6.02
N THR A 22 -1.40 -19.47 6.10
CA THR A 22 -1.65 -18.48 5.04
C THR A 22 -0.37 -17.73 4.72
N ARG A 23 -0.38 -16.87 3.71
CA ARG A 23 0.77 -16.03 3.37
C ARG A 23 0.39 -14.56 3.24
N PRO A 24 1.36 -13.63 3.18
CA PRO A 24 1.08 -12.24 2.82
C PRO A 24 0.41 -12.14 1.44
N PRO A 25 -0.40 -11.10 1.17
CA PRO A 25 -1.02 -10.92 -0.13
C PRO A 25 0.02 -10.48 -1.18
N SER A 26 -0.33 -10.62 -2.45
CA SER A 26 0.43 -10.00 -3.55
C SER A 26 0.26 -8.48 -3.56
N ALA A 27 1.05 -7.77 -4.36
CA ALA A 27 0.82 -6.35 -4.61
C ALA A 27 -0.62 -6.07 -5.14
N PRO A 28 -1.19 -4.89 -4.85
CA PRO A 28 -2.37 -4.37 -5.53
C PRO A 28 -2.15 -4.27 -7.05
N ARG A 29 -3.22 -4.11 -7.81
CA ARG A 29 -3.17 -4.06 -9.28
C ARG A 29 -3.82 -2.79 -9.81
N ASN A 30 -3.55 -2.46 -11.08
CA ASN A 30 -4.26 -1.43 -11.84
C ASN A 30 -4.38 -0.10 -11.09
N VAL A 31 -3.26 0.46 -10.63
CA VAL A 31 -3.26 1.77 -9.97
C VAL A 31 -3.54 2.85 -11.01
N ILE A 32 -4.56 3.66 -10.75
CA ILE A 32 -4.98 4.79 -11.56
C ILE A 32 -4.87 6.04 -10.70
N SER A 33 -4.30 7.12 -11.25
CA SER A 33 -4.21 8.41 -10.59
C SER A 33 -5.02 9.46 -11.36
N ASN A 34 -5.81 10.24 -10.62
CA ASN A 34 -6.55 11.38 -11.15
C ASN A 34 -6.12 12.64 -10.39
N ILE A 35 -5.40 13.52 -11.07
CA ILE A 35 -4.76 14.70 -10.49
C ILE A 35 -5.69 15.90 -10.64
N ASN A 36 -5.90 16.63 -9.55
CA ASN A 36 -6.62 17.88 -9.53
C ASN A 36 -5.77 18.94 -8.80
N GLU A 37 -5.04 19.76 -9.57
CA GLU A 37 -4.11 20.78 -9.06
C GLU A 37 -3.06 20.20 -8.09
N THR A 38 -3.24 20.46 -6.78
CA THR A 38 -2.40 20.03 -5.65
C THR A 38 -2.96 18.81 -4.91
N SER A 39 -3.91 18.12 -5.53
CA SER A 39 -4.52 16.90 -5.01
C SER A 39 -4.49 15.77 -6.03
N VAL A 40 -4.55 14.53 -5.54
CA VAL A 40 -4.68 13.34 -6.39
C VAL A 40 -5.64 12.34 -5.74
N ILE A 41 -6.51 11.77 -6.56
CA ILE A 41 -7.28 10.58 -6.20
C ILE A 41 -6.53 9.38 -6.76
N LEU A 42 -6.23 8.41 -5.90
CA LEU A 42 -5.64 7.15 -6.28
C LEU A 42 -6.69 6.05 -6.15
N ASP A 43 -6.90 5.29 -7.20
CA ASP A 43 -7.77 4.12 -7.24
C ASP A 43 -6.95 2.90 -7.64
N TRP A 44 -7.23 1.75 -7.04
CA TRP A 44 -6.55 0.50 -7.39
C TRP A 44 -7.50 -0.69 -7.35
N SER A 45 -7.02 -1.83 -7.84
CA SER A 45 -7.68 -3.13 -7.75
C SER A 45 -7.04 -3.98 -6.67
N TRP A 46 -7.85 -4.89 -6.12
CA TRP A 46 -7.40 -5.89 -5.14
C TRP A 46 -6.24 -6.75 -5.67
N PRO A 47 -5.37 -7.25 -4.76
CA PRO A 47 -4.33 -8.24 -5.08
C PRO A 47 -4.87 -9.42 -5.88
N LEU A 48 -4.05 -10.00 -6.75
CA LEU A 48 -4.40 -11.25 -7.43
C LEU A 48 -4.48 -12.40 -6.43
N ASP A 49 -3.59 -12.41 -5.45
CA ASP A 49 -3.56 -13.39 -4.38
C ASP A 49 -3.65 -12.69 -3.01
N THR A 50 -4.65 -13.07 -2.21
CA THR A 50 -4.82 -12.55 -0.84
C THR A 50 -4.06 -13.36 0.20
N GLY A 51 -3.36 -14.41 -0.23
CA GLY A 51 -2.67 -15.36 0.62
C GLY A 51 -3.61 -16.23 1.44
N GLY A 52 -4.88 -16.35 1.02
CA GLY A 52 -5.90 -17.15 1.69
C GLY A 52 -6.62 -16.43 2.83
N ARG A 53 -6.43 -15.12 2.99
CA ARG A 53 -7.15 -14.32 3.99
C ARG A 53 -8.12 -13.31 3.39
N LYS A 54 -8.89 -12.66 4.28
CA LYS A 54 -9.89 -11.63 3.98
C LYS A 54 -9.69 -10.34 4.79
N ASP A 55 -8.76 -10.33 5.73
CA ASP A 55 -8.35 -9.20 6.57
C ASP A 55 -7.30 -8.33 5.87
N ILE A 56 -7.45 -8.13 4.55
CA ILE A 56 -6.51 -7.31 3.77
C ILE A 56 -6.82 -5.84 4.03
N THR A 57 -5.76 -5.07 4.29
CA THR A 57 -5.79 -3.62 4.32
C THR A 57 -4.69 -3.04 3.45
N PHE A 58 -4.81 -1.76 3.11
CA PHE A 58 -3.86 -1.06 2.25
C PHE A 58 -3.17 0.09 2.99
N ASN A 59 -1.89 0.27 2.70
CA ASN A 59 -1.06 1.34 3.24
C ASN A 59 -0.44 2.14 2.09
N ILE A 60 -0.37 3.46 2.25
CA ILE A 60 0.15 4.38 1.23
C ILE A 60 1.47 4.99 1.72
N ILE A 61 2.54 4.79 0.94
CA ILE A 61 3.81 5.49 1.14
C ILE A 61 3.92 6.59 0.08
N CYS A 62 4.13 7.82 0.54
CA CYS A 62 4.31 8.98 -0.32
C CYS A 62 5.77 9.41 -0.31
N LYS A 63 6.33 9.60 -1.52
CA LYS A 63 7.69 10.10 -1.73
C LYS A 63 7.65 11.31 -2.65
N LYS A 64 8.36 12.37 -2.29
CA LYS A 64 8.63 13.52 -3.15
C LYS A 64 9.97 13.30 -3.83
N CYS A 65 10.00 13.22 -5.15
CA CYS A 65 11.21 12.95 -5.91
C CYS A 65 11.67 14.20 -6.64
N ALA A 66 12.97 14.49 -6.57
CA ALA A 66 13.56 15.52 -7.44
C ALA A 66 13.55 15.05 -8.91
N TRP A 67 13.79 15.97 -9.85
CA TRP A 67 13.94 15.66 -11.27
C TRP A 67 14.95 14.53 -11.55
N ASN A 68 15.94 14.38 -10.67
CA ASN A 68 16.81 13.21 -10.63
C ASN A 68 16.17 12.12 -9.75
N ILE A 69 15.58 11.10 -10.38
CA ILE A 69 14.84 9.95 -9.78
C ILE A 69 15.59 9.24 -8.63
N ARG A 70 16.91 9.47 -8.49
CA ARG A 70 17.76 8.88 -7.43
C ARG A 70 17.62 9.53 -6.06
N GLN A 71 16.98 10.68 -5.94
CA GLN A 71 16.74 11.35 -4.64
C GLN A 71 15.24 11.56 -4.45
N CYS A 72 14.62 10.58 -3.79
CA CYS A 72 13.25 10.68 -3.29
C CYS A 72 13.28 10.76 -1.78
N GLU A 73 12.60 11.74 -1.21
CA GLU A 73 12.42 11.89 0.24
C GLU A 73 10.97 11.60 0.64
N PRO A 74 10.70 11.21 1.90
CA PRO A 74 9.33 11.11 2.39
C PRO A 74 8.56 12.41 2.17
N CYS A 75 7.26 12.31 1.88
CA CYS A 75 6.42 13.49 1.74
C CYS A 75 6.36 14.32 3.03
N SER A 76 6.11 15.63 2.87
CA SER A 76 5.90 16.55 3.98
C SER A 76 4.77 16.06 4.89
N PRO A 77 4.89 16.24 6.22
CA PRO A 77 3.81 15.92 7.16
C PRO A 77 2.52 16.71 6.92
N ASN A 78 2.58 17.79 6.12
CA ASN A 78 1.40 18.56 5.73
C ASN A 78 0.53 17.85 4.69
N VAL A 79 1.07 16.85 3.97
CA VAL A 79 0.29 16.07 3.01
C VAL A 79 -0.75 15.25 3.75
N ARG A 80 -2.02 15.36 3.34
CA ARG A 80 -3.15 14.70 4.02
C ARG A 80 -3.68 13.55 3.18
N PHE A 81 -4.10 12.49 3.85
CA PHE A 81 -4.70 11.30 3.24
C PHE A 81 -6.11 11.13 3.76
N LEU A 82 -7.08 11.07 2.84
CA LEU A 82 -8.49 10.92 3.14
C LEU A 82 -9.00 9.60 2.56
N PRO A 83 -9.64 8.73 3.38
CA PRO A 83 -9.97 8.94 4.79
C PRO A 83 -8.78 8.81 5.75
N GLN A 84 -7.75 8.04 5.39
CA GLN A 84 -6.54 7.82 6.18
C GLN A 84 -5.40 7.27 5.31
N GLN A 85 -4.17 7.24 5.83
CA GLN A 85 -3.00 6.77 5.08
C GLN A 85 -2.74 5.25 5.21
N LEU A 86 -3.04 4.68 6.37
CA LEU A 86 -2.75 3.29 6.72
C LEU A 86 -4.04 2.54 7.08
N GLY A 87 -4.06 1.23 6.91
CA GLY A 87 -5.18 0.37 7.29
C GLY A 87 -6.44 0.61 6.46
N LEU A 88 -6.32 1.08 5.22
CA LEU A 88 -7.44 1.31 4.32
C LEU A 88 -8.10 -0.03 3.96
N THR A 89 -9.43 -0.11 4.03
CA THR A 89 -10.20 -1.28 3.60
C THR A 89 -10.79 -1.11 2.21
N ASN A 90 -10.96 0.14 1.77
CA ASN A 90 -11.37 0.49 0.43
C ASN A 90 -10.15 0.62 -0.49
N THR A 91 -10.39 0.55 -1.80
CA THR A 91 -9.34 0.63 -2.82
C THR A 91 -9.21 2.01 -3.45
N THR A 92 -9.39 3.04 -2.62
CA THR A 92 -9.31 4.44 -3.03
C THR A 92 -8.77 5.30 -1.89
N VAL A 93 -7.98 6.31 -2.22
CA VAL A 93 -7.54 7.36 -1.28
C VAL A 93 -7.44 8.68 -2.01
N THR A 94 -7.84 9.76 -1.34
CA THR A 94 -7.57 11.13 -1.81
C THR A 94 -6.38 11.69 -1.04
N VAL A 95 -5.40 12.23 -1.75
CA VAL A 95 -4.22 12.88 -1.19
C VAL A 95 -4.28 14.38 -1.52
N THR A 96 -4.16 15.23 -0.51
CA THR A 96 -4.26 16.70 -0.65
C THR A 96 -3.02 17.40 -0.09
N ASP A 97 -2.94 18.71 -0.35
CA ASP A 97 -1.88 19.59 0.15
C ASP A 97 -0.48 19.22 -0.40
N LEU A 98 -0.46 18.70 -1.63
CA LEU A 98 0.78 18.49 -2.38
C LEU A 98 1.33 19.84 -2.87
N LEU A 99 2.65 19.92 -3.03
CA LEU A 99 3.27 21.08 -3.64
C LEU A 99 3.01 21.07 -5.14
N ALA A 100 2.64 22.20 -5.73
CA ALA A 100 2.50 22.35 -7.18
C ALA A 100 3.85 22.09 -7.90
N HIS A 101 3.78 21.72 -9.19
CA HIS A 101 4.95 21.43 -10.04
C HIS A 101 5.97 20.46 -9.45
N THR A 102 5.52 19.52 -8.63
CA THR A 102 6.39 18.60 -7.91
C THR A 102 6.09 17.17 -8.31
N ASN A 103 7.14 16.37 -8.48
CA ASN A 103 7.02 14.95 -8.76
C ASN A 103 6.84 14.15 -7.47
N TYR A 104 5.77 13.38 -7.42
CA TYR A 104 5.47 12.48 -6.32
C TYR A 104 5.40 11.04 -6.82
N THR A 105 5.84 10.11 -5.99
CA THR A 105 5.67 8.68 -6.18
C THR A 105 4.89 8.13 -5.00
N PHE A 106 3.80 7.44 -5.30
CA PHE A 106 2.98 6.75 -4.32
C PHE A 106 3.17 5.25 -4.46
N GLU A 107 3.45 4.58 -3.36
CA GLU A 107 3.54 3.12 -3.27
C GLU A 107 2.39 2.61 -2.41
N ILE A 108 1.65 1.63 -2.92
CA ILE A 108 0.46 1.06 -2.28
C ILE A 108 0.77 -0.38 -1.92
N ASP A 109 0.78 -0.67 -0.62
CA ASP A 109 0.94 -2.01 -0.09
C ASP A 109 -0.41 -2.66 0.15
N ALA A 110 -0.50 -3.96 -0.07
CA ALA A 110 -1.51 -4.79 0.55
C ALA A 110 -0.88 -5.57 1.70
N ILE A 111 -1.54 -5.57 2.86
CA ILE A 111 -1.10 -6.30 4.04
C ILE A 111 -2.26 -7.11 4.64
N ASN A 112 -1.95 -8.21 5.32
CA ASN A 112 -2.93 -9.01 6.08
C ASN A 112 -2.33 -9.39 7.44
N GLY A 113 -3.08 -10.14 8.27
CA GLY A 113 -2.66 -10.51 9.62
C GLY A 113 -1.38 -11.33 9.74
N VAL A 114 -0.78 -11.79 8.65
CA VAL A 114 0.52 -12.49 8.65
C VAL A 114 1.64 -11.74 7.93
N SER A 115 1.40 -10.53 7.42
CA SER A 115 2.41 -9.75 6.72
C SER A 115 3.64 -9.45 7.57
N GLU A 116 3.45 -9.14 8.86
CA GLU A 116 4.55 -8.82 9.79
C GLU A 116 5.41 -10.04 10.18
N LEU A 117 4.87 -11.26 10.03
CA LEU A 117 5.59 -12.51 10.31
C LEU A 117 6.53 -12.91 9.17
N SER A 118 6.36 -12.27 8.02
CA SER A 118 7.07 -12.63 6.81
C SER A 118 8.36 -11.82 6.67
N SER A 119 9.46 -12.50 6.35
CA SER A 119 10.73 -11.87 5.93
C SER A 119 10.90 -11.52 4.43
N PRO A 120 10.01 -11.91 3.48
CA PRO A 120 10.16 -11.50 2.09
C PRO A 120 10.04 -9.97 1.93
N PRO A 121 10.61 -9.43 0.84
CA PRO A 121 10.49 -8.00 0.56
C PRO A 121 9.04 -7.59 0.34
N ARG A 122 8.70 -6.40 0.83
CA ARG A 122 7.41 -5.75 0.65
C ARG A 122 7.04 -5.69 -0.84
N GLN A 123 5.84 -6.15 -1.18
CA GLN A 123 5.28 -6.05 -2.52
C GLN A 123 4.31 -4.88 -2.61
N PHE A 124 4.53 -4.00 -3.57
CA PHE A 124 3.74 -2.78 -3.74
C PHE A 124 3.46 -2.50 -5.21
N ALA A 125 2.35 -1.79 -5.47
CA ALA A 125 2.14 -1.12 -6.74
C ALA A 125 2.60 0.34 -6.60
N ALA A 126 3.20 0.91 -7.63
CA ALA A 126 3.69 2.28 -7.61
C ALA A 126 3.13 3.10 -8.77
N VAL A 127 2.86 4.38 -8.50
CA VAL A 127 2.52 5.38 -9.53
C VAL A 127 3.28 6.66 -9.26
N SER A 128 3.81 7.28 -10.30
CA SER A 128 4.44 8.59 -10.24
C SER A 128 3.55 9.62 -10.94
N ILE A 129 3.40 10.78 -10.31
CA ILE A 129 2.61 11.91 -10.81
C ILE A 129 3.43 13.20 -10.75
N THR A 130 2.99 14.18 -11.54
CA THR A 130 3.43 15.56 -11.43
C THR A 130 2.18 16.41 -11.18
N THR A 131 2.15 17.15 -10.09
CA THR A 131 1.05 18.08 -9.79
C THR A 131 1.11 19.30 -10.71
N ASN A 132 -0.06 19.81 -11.11
CA ASN A 132 -0.16 20.98 -11.98
C ASN A 132 -0.17 22.29 -11.17
N GLN A 133 -0.23 23.42 -11.89
CA GLN A 133 -0.39 24.75 -11.30
C GLN A 133 -1.81 24.85 -10.70
N ALA A 134 -1.93 25.47 -9.52
CA ALA A 134 -3.20 25.83 -8.89
C ALA A 134 -3.72 27.16 -9.42
#